data_AF-A0A7W0ZYU6-F1
#
_entry.id   AF-A0A7W0ZYU6-F1
#
_cell.length_a   1.000
_cell.length_b   1.000
_cell.length_c   1.000
_cell.angle_alpha   90.00
_cell.angle_beta   90.00
_cell.angle_gamma   90.00
#
_symmetry.space_group_name_H-M   'P 1'
#
loop_
_entity.id
_entity.type
_entity.pdbx_description
1 polymer ?
#
loop_
_entity_poly.entity_id
_entity_poly.type
_entity_poly.pdbx_seq_one_letter_code
_entity_poly.pdbx_strand_id
1 'polypeptide(L)'
;MSRNLHPSEGARFLLERTADSGASATYKVSIYTPDAVASTTAALADDGTAKLAGATGAPGDLDDRLLNIAKLVARDAPKRREDGLVVWPARILRWRK
;
A
#
# COMPACT_ATOMS: atom_id res chain seq x y z
N MET A 1 10.36 -3.75 20.73
CA MET A 1 10.36 -5.08 20.07
C MET A 1 10.44 -4.88 18.56
N SER A 2 11.55 -5.25 17.93
CA SER A 2 11.68 -5.19 16.47
C SER A 2 10.86 -6.32 15.86
N ARG A 3 9.68 -5.99 15.32
CA ARG A 3 8.80 -6.97 14.67
C ARG A 3 9.45 -7.30 13.32
N ASN A 4 9.96 -8.52 13.15
CA ASN A 4 10.62 -8.91 11.90
C ASN A 4 9.66 -8.70 10.72
N LEU A 5 10.00 -7.76 9.83
CA LEU A 5 9.18 -7.38 8.69
C LEU A 5 9.37 -8.35 7.50
N HIS A 6 10.44 -9.12 7.49
CA HIS A 6 10.67 -10.17 6.50
C HIS A 6 9.86 -11.41 6.87
N PRO A 7 8.93 -11.85 6.01
CA PRO A 7 8.25 -13.13 6.20
C PRO A 7 9.22 -14.28 5.85
N SER A 8 9.01 -15.46 6.42
CA SER A 8 9.76 -16.67 6.01
C SER A 8 9.33 -17.20 4.63
N GLU A 9 8.11 -16.89 4.20
CA GLU A 9 7.55 -17.24 2.89
C GLU A 9 6.61 -16.13 2.39
N GLY A 10 6.51 -15.98 1.06
CA GLY A 10 5.62 -15.02 0.41
C GLY A 10 6.13 -13.58 0.51
N ALA A 11 5.20 -12.62 0.64
CA ALA A 11 5.52 -11.19 0.71
C ALA A 11 4.65 -10.43 1.71
N ARG A 12 5.25 -9.40 2.33
CA ARG A 12 4.56 -8.45 3.20
C ARG A 12 4.58 -7.06 2.56
N PHE A 13 3.40 -6.50 2.37
CA PHE A 13 3.18 -5.19 1.79
C PHE A 13 2.92 -4.19 2.89
N LEU A 14 3.74 -3.15 2.96
CA LEU A 14 3.60 -2.03 3.86
C LEU A 14 3.40 -0.76 3.03
N LEU A 15 2.30 -0.05 3.29
CA LEU A 15 2.08 1.29 2.75
C LEU A 15 2.01 2.25 3.94
N GLU A 16 2.83 3.29 3.91
CA GLU A 16 2.90 4.33 4.92
C GLU A 16 2.56 5.67 4.28
N ARG A 17 1.48 6.30 4.76
CA ARG A 17 0.99 7.55 4.19
C ARG A 17 2.03 8.64 4.43
N THR A 18 2.46 9.31 3.39
CA THR A 18 3.42 10.43 3.44
C THR A 18 2.76 11.77 3.24
N ALA A 19 1.64 11.82 2.51
CA ALA A 19 0.84 13.02 2.31
C ALA A 19 -0.61 12.66 1.98
N ASP A 20 -1.56 13.56 2.26
CA ASP A 20 -2.91 13.50 1.74
C ASP A 20 -3.52 14.88 1.54
N SER A 21 -4.50 14.95 0.63
CA SER A 21 -5.24 16.17 0.25
C SER A 21 -6.76 16.00 0.41
N GLY A 22 -7.20 15.00 1.17
CA GLY A 22 -8.61 14.61 1.32
C GLY A 22 -9.14 13.74 0.17
N ALA A 23 -9.00 14.20 -1.09
CA ALA A 23 -9.41 13.43 -2.28
C ALA A 23 -8.35 12.41 -2.74
N SER A 24 -7.08 12.62 -2.36
CA SER A 24 -5.99 11.70 -2.68
C SER A 24 -5.00 11.56 -1.54
N ALA A 25 -4.22 10.49 -1.58
CA ALA A 25 -3.13 10.25 -0.66
C ALA A 25 -1.93 9.60 -1.35
N THR A 26 -0.74 10.00 -0.90
CA THR A 26 0.53 9.44 -1.33
C THR A 26 1.09 8.56 -0.24
N TYR A 27 1.61 7.40 -0.63
CA TYR A 27 2.19 6.42 0.27
C TYR A 27 3.61 6.07 -0.16
N LYS A 28 4.52 6.00 0.81
CA LYS A 28 5.74 5.20 0.65
C LYS A 28 5.34 3.73 0.76
N VAL A 29 5.82 2.92 -0.16
CA VAL A 29 5.50 1.50 -0.20
C VAL A 29 6.76 0.67 -0.02
N SER A 30 6.66 -0.41 0.74
CA SER A 30 7.71 -1.41 0.88
C SER A 30 7.13 -2.81 0.79
N ILE A 31 7.76 -3.65 -0.03
CA ILE A 31 7.45 -5.07 -0.19
C ILE A 31 8.62 -5.84 0.43
N TYR A 32 8.36 -6.54 1.52
CA TYR A 32 9.33 -7.40 2.20
C TYR A 32 9.12 -8.84 1.74
N THR A 33 10.13 -9.42 1.11
CA THR A 33 10.23 -10.85 0.83
C THR A 33 11.17 -11.49 1.86
N PRO A 34 11.37 -12.82 1.87
CA PRO A 34 12.35 -13.43 2.77
C PRO A 34 13.76 -12.85 2.60
N ASP A 35 14.14 -12.57 1.35
CA ASP A 35 15.52 -12.24 1.00
C ASP A 35 15.76 -10.75 0.72
N ALA A 36 14.72 -9.95 0.49
CA ALA A 36 14.88 -8.59 0.01
C ALA A 36 13.77 -7.64 0.46
N VAL A 37 14.04 -6.34 0.28
CA VAL A 37 13.05 -5.27 0.38
C VAL A 37 13.05 -4.48 -0.92
N ALA A 38 11.88 -4.34 -1.52
CA ALA A 38 11.63 -3.51 -2.69
C ALA A 38 10.74 -2.33 -2.27
N SER A 39 10.90 -1.16 -2.89
CA SER A 39 10.13 0.03 -2.50
C SER A 39 9.82 0.94 -3.67
N THR A 40 8.66 1.60 -3.59
CA THR A 40 8.21 2.64 -4.53
C THR A 40 7.31 3.63 -3.80
N THR A 41 6.75 4.58 -4.54
CA THR A 41 5.68 5.46 -4.08
C THR A 41 4.37 5.09 -4.77
N ALA A 42 3.25 5.14 -4.05
CA ALA A 42 1.93 4.95 -4.62
C ALA A 42 1.06 6.19 -4.39
N ALA A 43 0.35 6.63 -5.43
CA ALA A 43 -0.69 7.64 -5.34
C ALA A 43 -2.05 6.96 -5.45
N LEU A 44 -2.93 7.21 -4.48
CA LEU A 44 -4.31 6.72 -4.43
C LEU A 44 -5.26 7.91 -4.51
N ALA A 45 -6.36 7.75 -5.22
CA ALA A 45 -7.45 8.72 -5.27
C ALA A 45 -8.77 8.06 -4.86
N ASP A 46 -9.70 8.85 -4.32
CA ASP A 46 -10.98 8.37 -3.81
C ASP A 46 -11.96 7.89 -4.89
N ASP A 47 -11.63 8.09 -6.17
CA ASP A 47 -12.29 7.46 -7.32
C ASP A 47 -11.96 5.96 -7.47
N GLY A 48 -11.15 5.40 -6.57
CA GLY A 48 -10.72 4.00 -6.60
C GLY A 48 -9.48 3.74 -7.47
N THR A 49 -8.89 4.78 -8.05
CA THR A 49 -7.64 4.65 -8.81
C THR A 49 -6.43 4.60 -7.88
N ALA A 50 -5.42 3.85 -8.32
CA ALA A 50 -4.11 3.81 -7.69
C ALA A 50 -3.04 3.71 -8.78
N LYS A 51 -1.91 4.38 -8.58
CA LYS A 51 -0.76 4.38 -9.49
C LYS A 51 0.53 4.24 -8.69
N LEU A 52 1.42 3.37 -9.16
CA LEU A 52 2.79 3.31 -8.65
C LEU A 52 3.64 4.32 -9.44
N ALA A 53 4.56 5.00 -8.75
CA ALA A 53 5.51 5.93 -9.39
C ALA A 53 6.48 5.21 -10.34
N GLY A 54 6.67 3.91 -10.14
CA GLY A 54 7.47 3.01 -10.96
C GLY A 54 7.44 1.59 -10.39
N ALA A 55 7.98 0.63 -11.14
CA ALA A 55 8.16 -0.74 -10.67
C ALA A 55 8.99 -0.77 -9.38
N THR A 56 8.62 -1.62 -8.42
CA THR A 56 9.36 -1.68 -7.14
C THR A 56 10.68 -2.44 -7.27
N GLY A 57 10.82 -3.26 -8.32
CA GLY A 57 11.89 -4.25 -8.44
C GLY A 57 11.63 -5.54 -7.66
N ALA A 58 10.45 -5.70 -7.06
CA ALA A 58 10.05 -6.96 -6.43
C ALA A 58 9.86 -8.07 -7.48
N PRO A 59 10.17 -9.33 -7.15
CA PRO A 59 10.02 -10.44 -8.09
C PRO A 59 8.55 -10.77 -8.39
N GLY A 60 8.30 -11.36 -9.56
CA GLY A 60 7.00 -11.94 -9.92
C GLY A 60 5.87 -10.92 -10.07
N ASP A 61 4.68 -11.27 -9.57
CA ASP A 61 3.43 -10.50 -9.68
C ASP A 61 3.22 -9.54 -8.48
N LEU A 62 4.26 -9.28 -7.68
CA LEU A 62 4.13 -8.54 -6.43
C LEU A 62 3.71 -7.08 -6.65
N ASP A 63 4.13 -6.44 -7.73
CA ASP A 63 3.67 -5.08 -8.09
C ASP A 63 2.18 -5.05 -8.42
N ASP A 64 1.65 -6.07 -9.09
CA ASP A 64 0.22 -6.19 -9.39
C ASP A 64 -0.60 -6.45 -8.12
N ARG A 65 -0.09 -7.29 -7.21
CA ARG A 65 -0.71 -7.53 -5.90
C ARG A 65 -0.74 -6.26 -5.06
N LEU A 66 0.36 -5.51 -5.05
CA LEU A 66 0.45 -4.21 -4.40
C LEU A 66 -0.58 -3.24 -4.97
N LEU A 67 -0.66 -3.14 -6.31
CA LEU A 67 -1.59 -2.26 -6.99
C LEU A 67 -3.05 -2.62 -6.64
N ASN A 68 -3.37 -3.90 -6.55
CA ASN A 68 -4.69 -4.37 -6.13
C ASN A 68 -5.01 -3.99 -4.67
N ILE A 69 -4.04 -4.10 -3.75
CA ILE A 69 -4.21 -3.63 -2.36
C ILE A 69 -4.47 -2.12 -2.36
N ALA A 70 -3.69 -1.34 -3.11
CA ALA A 70 -3.85 0.10 -3.19
C ALA A 70 -5.22 0.51 -3.75
N LYS A 71 -5.70 -0.15 -4.81
CA LYS A 71 -7.05 0.07 -5.38
C LYS A 71 -8.17 -0.24 -4.37
N LEU A 72 -8.03 -1.27 -3.55
CA LEU A 72 -9.02 -1.57 -2.52
C LEU A 72 -9.10 -0.47 -1.45
N VAL A 73 -7.95 0.08 -1.04
CA VAL A 73 -7.91 1.20 -0.10
C VAL A 73 -8.52 2.46 -0.72
N ALA A 74 -8.19 2.74 -1.98
CA ALA A 74 -8.75 3.84 -2.75
C ALA A 74 -10.29 3.77 -2.84
N ARG A 75 -10.84 2.58 -3.11
CA ARG A 75 -12.30 2.37 -3.21
C ARG A 75 -13.04 2.52 -1.89
N ASP A 76 -12.38 2.33 -0.75
CA ASP A 76 -12.98 2.47 0.58
C ASP A 76 -13.02 3.95 1.04
N ALA A 77 -12.26 4.83 0.37
CA ALA A 77 -12.11 6.23 0.78
C ALA A 77 -13.43 7.04 0.78
N PRO A 78 -14.30 6.98 -0.25
CA PRO A 78 -15.58 7.70 -0.22
C PRO A 78 -16.45 7.30 0.96
N LYS A 79 -16.60 5.99 1.18
CA LYS A 79 -17.39 5.45 2.30
C LYS A 79 -16.85 5.91 3.65
N ARG A 80 -15.53 5.86 3.84
CA ARG A 80 -14.90 6.36 5.08
C ARG A 80 -15.17 7.83 5.32
N ARG A 81 -15.20 8.64 4.26
CA ARG A 81 -15.53 10.07 4.36
C ARG A 81 -16.99 10.26 4.78
N GLU A 82 -17.91 9.54 4.16
CA GLU A 82 -19.34 9.55 4.51
C GLU A 82 -19.57 9.13 5.97
N ASP A 83 -18.82 8.13 6.44
CA ASP A 83 -18.86 7.63 7.81
C ASP A 83 -18.14 8.56 8.82
N GLY A 84 -17.57 9.70 8.38
CA GLY A 84 -16.82 10.64 9.24
C GLY A 84 -15.51 10.07 9.80
N LEU A 85 -14.97 9.03 9.17
CA LEU A 85 -13.73 8.35 9.55
C LEU A 85 -12.51 8.99 8.89
N VAL A 86 -11.32 8.62 9.37
CA VAL A 86 -10.06 8.93 8.67
C VAL A 86 -10.07 8.24 7.30
N VAL A 87 -10.21 9.04 6.24
CA VAL A 87 -10.31 8.60 4.84
C VAL A 87 -9.13 7.71 4.44
N TRP A 88 -7.91 8.20 4.69
CA TRP A 88 -6.68 7.54 4.30
C TRP A 88 -5.97 6.96 5.53
N PRO A 89 -5.86 5.62 5.66
CA PRO A 89 -5.16 5.02 6.78
C PRO A 89 -3.70 5.48 6.85
N ALA A 90 -3.20 5.81 8.04
CA ALA A 90 -1.80 6.19 8.20
C ALA A 90 -0.83 5.05 7.80
N ARG A 91 -1.23 3.80 8.05
CA ARG A 91 -0.43 2.61 7.78
C ARG A 91 -1.31 1.43 7.35
N ILE A 92 -0.93 0.78 6.26
CA ILE A 92 -1.57 -0.45 5.77
C ILE A 92 -0.51 -1.55 5.77
N LEU A 93 -0.80 -2.65 6.45
CA LEU A 93 0.04 -3.83 6.46
C LEU A 93 -0.78 -5.03 5.96
N ARG A 94 -0.27 -5.73 4.95
CA ARG A 94 -0.88 -6.94 4.40
C ARG A 94 0.18 -8.01 4.20
N TRP A 95 -0.16 -9.25 4.53
CA TRP A 95 0.66 -10.41 4.24
C TRP A 95 -0.03 -11.25 3.16
N ARG A 96 0.75 -11.72 2.18
CA ARG A 96 0.32 -12.68 1.17
C ARG A 96 1.35 -13.80 1.12
N LYS A 97 0.87 -15.04 1.18
CA LYS A 97 1.65 -16.22 0.87
C LYS A 97 1.74 -16.41 -0.65
#